data_AF-A0A932MCU9-F1
#
_entry.id   AF-A0A932MCU9-F1
#
_cell.length_a   1.000
_cell.length_b   1.000
_cell.length_c   1.000
_cell.angle_alpha   90.00
_cell.angle_beta   90.00
_cell.angle_gamma   90.00
#
_symmetry.space_group_name_H-M   'P 1'
#
loop_
_entity.id
_entity.type
_entity.pdbx_description
1 polymer ?
#
loop_
_entity_poly.entity_id
_entity_poly.type
_entity_poly.pdbx_seq_one_letter_code
_entity_poly.pdbx_strand_id
1 'polypeptide(L)'
;MVQEGNLPWATLGVAEADPWGNRFRYVVHSTYSNRPPSTTLLSLNPSPASNLQVCTTSACTTTLATQVPAIILSHGKNGLGAISANTGAANAAPSTADEIENTNLNQNLVSRVASGAGSGAGEFDDIVAWLPASILFSRLVAAGKLP
;
A
#
# COMPACT_ATOMS: atom_id res chain seq x y z
N MET A 1 -1.81 -14.14 -1.02
CA MET A 1 -1.24 -13.67 0.27
C MET A 1 -0.65 -12.30 0.05
N VAL A 2 -0.81 -11.40 1.03
CA VAL A 2 -0.23 -10.05 0.97
C VAL A 2 1.26 -10.13 1.31
N GLN A 3 2.06 -9.33 0.64
CA GLN A 3 3.48 -9.14 0.89
C GLN A 3 3.76 -7.65 0.98
N GLU A 4 4.73 -7.26 1.78
CA GLU A 4 5.11 -5.86 1.91
C GLU A 4 6.59 -5.67 2.30
N GLY A 5 7.05 -4.43 2.20
CA GLY A 5 8.38 -4.01 2.60
C GLY A 5 8.61 -2.54 2.25
N ASN A 6 9.86 -2.10 2.29
CA ASN A 6 10.22 -0.77 1.79
C ASN A 6 10.09 -0.74 0.26
N LEU A 7 9.66 0.40 -0.28
CA LEU A 7 9.71 0.65 -1.72
C LEU A 7 11.14 0.44 -2.23
N PRO A 8 11.36 -0.31 -3.33
CA PRO A 8 12.70 -0.55 -3.89
C PRO A 8 13.20 0.68 -4.64
N TRP A 9 13.38 1.78 -3.90
CA TRP A 9 13.64 3.12 -4.41
C TRP A 9 14.88 3.19 -5.30
N ALA A 10 15.95 2.47 -4.95
CA ALA A 10 17.19 2.42 -5.72
C ALA A 10 16.98 1.77 -7.10
N THR A 11 16.17 0.71 -7.18
CA THR A 11 15.83 0.05 -8.45
C THR A 11 14.91 0.92 -9.30
N LEU A 12 13.99 1.66 -8.66
CA LEU A 12 13.03 2.53 -9.34
C LEU A 12 13.62 3.90 -9.72
N GLY A 13 14.79 4.27 -9.20
CA GLY A 13 15.40 5.58 -9.43
C GLY A 13 14.59 6.72 -8.80
N VAL A 14 13.92 6.46 -7.68
CA VAL A 14 13.12 7.45 -6.94
C VAL A 14 13.75 7.75 -5.58
N ALA A 15 13.26 8.80 -4.91
CA ALA A 15 13.69 9.14 -3.56
C ALA A 15 13.41 7.99 -2.58
N GLU A 16 14.34 7.78 -1.64
CA GLU A 16 14.21 6.76 -0.59
C GLU A 16 13.07 7.05 0.40
N ALA A 17 12.88 8.33 0.69
CA ALA A 17 12.00 8.79 1.76
C ALA A 17 10.90 9.71 1.22
N ASP A 18 9.80 9.74 1.97
CA ASP A 18 8.78 10.77 1.86
C ASP A 18 9.29 12.13 2.38
N PRO A 19 8.51 13.21 2.23
CA PRO A 19 8.92 14.55 2.67
C PRO A 19 9.22 14.69 4.16
N TRP A 20 8.87 13.69 4.99
CA TRP A 20 9.08 13.68 6.44
C TRP A 20 10.24 12.79 6.88
N GLY A 21 10.99 12.22 5.92
CA GLY A 21 12.17 11.41 6.21
C GLY A 21 11.85 9.96 6.55
N ASN A 22 10.64 9.49 6.23
CA ASN A 22 10.21 8.11 6.43
C ASN A 22 10.25 7.35 5.11
N ARG A 23 10.63 6.07 5.14
CA ARG A 23 10.60 5.23 3.93
C ARG A 23 9.16 4.96 3.51
N PHE A 24 8.92 5.00 2.21
CA PHE A 24 7.66 4.52 1.64
C PHE A 24 7.52 3.02 1.87
N ARG A 25 6.36 2.59 2.33
CA ARG A 25 5.97 1.18 2.39
C ARG A 25 5.36 0.77 1.05
N TYR A 26 5.74 -0.40 0.56
CA TYR A 26 5.23 -1.01 -0.65
C TYR A 26 4.49 -2.28 -0.27
N VAL A 27 3.22 -2.37 -0.67
CA VAL A 27 2.35 -3.53 -0.41
C VAL A 27 1.92 -4.12 -1.74
N VAL A 28 1.98 -5.44 -1.88
CA VAL A 28 1.66 -6.15 -3.11
C VAL A 28 0.94 -7.45 -2.79
N HIS A 29 -0.04 -7.82 -3.61
CA HIS A 29 -0.64 -9.16 -3.50
C HIS A 29 0.20 -10.18 -4.27
N SER A 30 0.39 -11.39 -3.72
CA SER A 30 1.23 -12.44 -4.30
C SER A 30 0.87 -12.80 -5.74
N THR A 31 -0.40 -12.66 -6.13
CA THR A 31 -0.84 -12.84 -7.52
C THR A 31 -0.07 -11.96 -8.51
N TYR A 32 0.48 -10.83 -8.06
CA TYR A 32 1.21 -9.85 -8.88
C TYR A 32 2.72 -9.80 -8.58
N SER A 33 3.21 -10.47 -7.52
CA SER A 33 4.65 -10.46 -7.14
C SER A 33 5.36 -11.81 -7.29
N ASN A 34 4.69 -12.82 -7.86
CA ASN A 34 5.26 -14.14 -8.07
C ASN A 34 6.48 -14.09 -9.00
N ARG A 35 7.64 -14.55 -8.50
CA ARG A 35 8.87 -14.72 -9.27
C ARG A 35 8.96 -16.14 -9.85
N PRO A 36 9.35 -16.31 -11.12
CA PRO A 36 9.60 -17.64 -11.70
C PRO A 36 10.68 -18.43 -10.94
N PRO A 37 10.60 -19.77 -10.88
CA PRO A 37 9.55 -20.62 -11.47
C PRO A 37 8.33 -20.68 -10.55
N SER A 38 7.26 -19.97 -10.91
CA SER A 38 5.98 -20.01 -10.23
C SER A 38 4.96 -20.61 -11.18
N THR A 39 4.17 -21.55 -10.70
CA THR A 39 3.06 -22.17 -11.46
C THR A 39 1.80 -21.30 -11.44
N THR A 40 1.81 -20.20 -10.67
CA THR A 40 0.68 -19.27 -10.60
C THR A 40 0.86 -18.21 -11.67
N LEU A 41 0.12 -18.35 -12.77
CA LEU A 41 0.02 -17.34 -13.81
C LEU A 41 -0.59 -16.06 -13.23
N LEU A 42 -0.17 -14.90 -13.77
CA LEU A 42 -0.82 -13.62 -13.50
C LEU A 42 -2.32 -13.76 -13.82
N SER A 43 -3.17 -13.57 -12.82
CA SER A 43 -4.61 -13.61 -13.03
C SER A 43 -5.11 -12.24 -13.51
N LEU A 44 -5.77 -12.23 -14.67
CA LEU A 44 -6.40 -11.04 -15.24
C LEU A 44 -7.78 -10.74 -14.66
N ASN A 45 -8.34 -11.69 -13.90
CA ASN A 45 -9.62 -11.52 -13.22
C ASN A 45 -9.58 -12.15 -11.82
N PRO A 46 -8.78 -11.61 -10.90
CA PRO A 46 -8.69 -12.17 -9.57
C PRO A 46 -9.88 -11.72 -8.72
N SER A 47 -10.39 -12.62 -7.85
CA SER A 47 -11.52 -12.34 -6.96
C SER A 47 -11.30 -11.02 -6.19
N PRO A 48 -12.26 -10.07 -6.19
CA PRO A 48 -12.11 -8.79 -5.50
C PRO A 48 -11.79 -8.93 -4.01
N ALA A 49 -12.33 -9.96 -3.35
CA ALA A 49 -12.19 -10.20 -1.92
C ALA A 49 -10.84 -10.83 -1.53
N SER A 50 -10.02 -11.23 -2.50
CA SER A 50 -8.74 -11.90 -2.27
C SER A 50 -7.53 -11.05 -2.67
N ASN A 51 -7.74 -9.78 -3.03
CA ASN A 51 -6.68 -8.84 -3.42
C ASN A 51 -6.64 -7.64 -2.49
N LEU A 52 -5.66 -6.75 -2.70
CA LEU A 52 -5.61 -5.50 -1.98
C LEU A 52 -6.85 -4.64 -2.30
N GLN A 53 -7.34 -3.98 -1.26
CA GLN A 53 -8.46 -3.07 -1.29
C GLN A 53 -8.07 -1.78 -0.58
N VAL A 54 -8.59 -0.65 -1.08
CA VAL A 54 -8.47 0.63 -0.41
C VAL A 54 -9.85 1.01 0.09
N CYS A 55 -9.97 1.22 1.38
CA CYS A 55 -11.21 1.45 2.11
C CYS A 55 -11.25 2.89 2.64
N THR A 56 -12.44 3.41 2.89
CA THR A 56 -12.59 4.74 3.50
C THR A 56 -12.32 4.76 5.00
N THR A 57 -12.44 3.60 5.66
CA THR A 57 -12.21 3.37 7.09
C THR A 57 -11.73 1.94 7.32
N SER A 58 -11.16 1.69 8.49
CA SER A 58 -10.69 0.36 8.95
C SER A 58 -11.77 -0.73 8.98
N ALA A 59 -13.05 -0.37 9.13
CA ALA A 59 -14.15 -1.33 9.03
C ALA A 59 -14.36 -1.89 7.61
N CYS A 60 -13.79 -1.24 6.60
CA CYS A 60 -13.86 -1.59 5.18
C CYS A 60 -15.26 -1.92 4.63
N THR A 61 -16.29 -1.21 5.10
CA THR A 61 -17.66 -1.35 4.57
C THR A 61 -17.85 -0.62 3.25
N THR A 62 -17.03 0.41 2.98
CA THR A 62 -16.99 1.17 1.73
C THR A 62 -15.59 1.15 1.17
N THR A 63 -15.46 0.77 -0.11
CA THR A 63 -14.18 0.68 -0.81
C THR A 63 -14.04 1.80 -1.85
N LEU A 64 -12.86 2.40 -1.89
CA LEU A 64 -12.42 3.34 -2.92
C LEU A 64 -11.81 2.60 -4.12
N ALA A 65 -11.14 1.48 -3.86
CA ALA A 65 -10.55 0.63 -4.89
C ALA A 65 -10.56 -0.84 -4.47
N THR A 66 -10.75 -1.72 -5.45
CA THR A 66 -10.66 -3.18 -5.28
C THR A 66 -9.76 -3.76 -6.37
N GLN A 67 -9.31 -5.01 -6.19
CA GLN A 67 -8.39 -5.67 -7.12
C GLN A 67 -7.10 -4.87 -7.35
N VAL A 68 -6.59 -4.22 -6.31
CA VAL A 68 -5.38 -3.40 -6.41
C VAL A 68 -4.15 -4.32 -6.47
N PRO A 69 -3.30 -4.23 -7.51
CA PRO A 69 -2.09 -5.02 -7.58
C PRO A 69 -1.05 -4.63 -6.54
N ALA A 70 -0.83 -3.33 -6.39
CA ALA A 70 0.21 -2.77 -5.54
C ALA A 70 -0.18 -1.39 -4.99
N ILE A 71 0.34 -1.10 -3.79
CA ILE A 71 0.12 0.13 -3.04
C ILE A 71 1.47 0.68 -2.58
N ILE A 72 1.58 2.01 -2.58
CA ILE A 72 2.64 2.78 -1.94
C ILE A 72 2.00 3.60 -0.82
N LEU A 73 2.54 3.49 0.39
CA LEU A 73 2.07 4.16 1.58
C LEU A 73 3.19 5.06 2.15
N SER A 74 2.82 6.29 2.49
CA SER A 74 3.58 7.15 3.42
C SER A 74 2.76 7.28 4.69
N HIS A 75 3.43 7.19 5.84
CA HIS A 75 2.79 7.34 7.16
C HIS A 75 2.65 8.82 7.58
N GLY A 76 2.55 9.72 6.59
CA GLY A 76 2.29 11.12 6.82
C GLY A 76 3.36 11.85 7.64
N LYS A 77 2.92 12.96 8.22
CA LYS A 77 3.75 13.89 8.98
C LYS A 77 4.06 13.35 10.39
N ASN A 78 3.14 12.64 11.01
CA ASN A 78 3.35 12.05 12.33
C ASN A 78 4.32 10.85 12.25
N GLY A 79 4.40 10.19 11.09
CA GLY A 79 5.30 9.07 10.82
C GLY A 79 5.01 7.82 11.64
N LEU A 80 3.82 7.69 12.24
CA LEU A 80 3.50 6.57 13.12
C LEU A 80 3.42 5.26 12.32
N GLY A 81 4.16 4.24 12.76
CA GLY A 81 4.29 2.96 12.06
C GLY A 81 5.30 2.93 10.91
N ALA A 82 5.95 4.05 10.59
CA ALA A 82 6.98 4.11 9.57
C ALA A 82 8.33 3.53 9.99
N ILE A 83 9.18 3.28 8.98
CA ILE A 83 10.61 3.10 9.16
C ILE A 83 11.31 4.41 8.79
N SER A 84 12.09 4.98 9.71
CA SER A 84 12.89 6.17 9.43
C SER A 84 13.96 5.87 8.37
N ALA A 85 14.08 6.72 7.35
CA ALA A 85 15.12 6.57 6.34
C ALA A 85 16.51 6.89 6.90
N ASN A 86 16.60 7.82 7.86
CA ASN A 86 17.88 8.23 8.46
C ASN A 86 18.47 7.17 9.39
N THR A 87 17.64 6.52 10.21
CA THR A 87 18.11 5.58 11.24
C THR A 87 17.83 4.12 10.91
N GLY A 88 16.91 3.83 9.98
CA GLY A 88 16.41 2.49 9.71
C GLY A 88 15.55 1.90 10.83
N ALA A 89 15.29 2.66 11.89
CA ALA A 89 14.48 2.21 13.02
C ALA A 89 12.98 2.40 12.76
N ALA A 90 12.16 1.57 13.39
CA ALA A 90 10.72 1.76 13.41
C ALA A 90 10.35 2.94 14.32
N ASN A 91 9.46 3.79 13.83
CA ASN A 91 8.83 4.84 14.61
C ASN A 91 7.78 4.25 15.58
N ALA A 92 7.23 5.08 16.46
CA ALA A 92 6.17 4.67 17.36
C ALA A 92 4.95 4.14 16.56
N ALA A 93 4.25 3.14 17.12
CA ALA A 93 3.05 2.60 16.50
C ALA A 93 1.88 3.61 16.57
N PRO A 94 0.97 3.61 15.57
CA PRO A 94 -0.24 4.43 15.63
C PRO A 94 -1.22 3.90 16.69
N SER A 95 -2.16 4.77 17.08
CA SER A 95 -3.20 4.43 18.08
C SER A 95 -4.63 4.50 17.54
N THR A 96 -4.82 5.06 16.34
CA THR A 96 -6.14 5.22 15.72
C THR A 96 -6.43 4.04 14.81
N ALA A 97 -7.68 3.58 14.77
CA ALA A 97 -8.04 2.36 14.06
C ALA A 97 -7.66 2.41 12.56
N ASP A 98 -7.77 3.59 11.94
CA ASP A 98 -7.49 3.76 10.52
C ASP A 98 -5.99 3.76 10.21
N GLU A 99 -5.13 4.38 11.03
CA GLU A 99 -3.67 4.29 10.86
C GLU A 99 -3.13 2.90 11.27
N ILE A 100 -3.75 2.26 12.27
CA ILE A 100 -3.44 0.87 12.63
C ILE A 100 -3.68 -0.06 11.44
N GLU A 101 -4.78 0.13 10.70
CA GLU A 101 -5.08 -0.67 9.52
C GLU A 101 -3.96 -0.58 8.47
N ASN A 102 -3.36 0.59 8.30
CA ASN A 102 -2.24 0.82 7.40
C ASN A 102 -0.89 0.22 7.88
N THR A 103 -0.86 -0.46 9.03
CA THR A 103 0.35 -1.11 9.57
C THR A 103 0.22 -2.62 9.80
N ASN A 104 -0.97 -3.20 9.65
CA ASN A 104 -1.28 -4.53 10.18
C ASN A 104 -1.11 -5.71 9.20
N LEU A 105 -0.47 -5.47 8.05
CA LEU A 105 -0.06 -6.50 7.08
C LEU A 105 -1.21 -7.28 6.42
N ASN A 106 -2.40 -6.70 6.33
CA ASN A 106 -3.55 -7.36 5.72
C ASN A 106 -3.86 -6.80 4.30
N GLN A 107 -4.98 -7.24 3.72
CA GLN A 107 -5.38 -6.86 2.36
C GLN A 107 -6.08 -5.51 2.24
N ASN A 108 -6.45 -4.89 3.34
CA ASN A 108 -7.20 -3.64 3.40
C ASN A 108 -6.27 -2.52 3.83
N LEU A 109 -6.31 -1.41 3.10
CA LEU A 109 -5.62 -0.18 3.47
C LEU A 109 -6.64 0.94 3.53
N VAL A 110 -6.44 1.90 4.43
CA VAL A 110 -7.34 3.04 4.59
C VAL A 110 -6.78 4.25 3.87
N SER A 111 -7.62 4.89 3.07
CA SER A 111 -7.36 6.21 2.50
C SER A 111 -8.54 7.11 2.75
N ARG A 112 -8.30 8.22 3.44
CA ARG A 112 -9.31 9.24 3.71
C ARG A 112 -8.68 10.62 3.86
N VAL A 113 -9.54 11.62 4.02
CA VAL A 113 -9.09 12.99 4.30
C VAL A 113 -8.36 13.02 5.65
N ALA A 114 -7.24 13.74 5.68
CA ALA A 114 -6.43 13.89 6.87
C ALA A 114 -7.19 14.59 8.00
N SER A 115 -6.93 14.17 9.24
CA SER A 115 -7.51 14.77 10.44
C SER A 115 -6.49 14.80 11.56
N GLY A 116 -6.43 15.90 12.30
CA GLY A 116 -5.46 16.07 13.38
C GLY A 116 -5.84 15.34 14.67
N ALA A 117 -4.89 15.34 15.61
CA ALA A 117 -5.08 14.88 16.98
C ALA A 117 -6.36 15.44 17.63
N GLY A 118 -7.14 14.57 18.26
CA GLY A 118 -8.41 14.94 18.92
C GLY A 118 -9.65 14.95 18.01
N SER A 119 -9.51 14.65 16.72
CA SER A 119 -10.65 14.37 15.85
C SER A 119 -11.49 13.21 16.39
N GLY A 120 -12.82 13.33 16.34
CA GLY A 120 -13.73 12.24 16.72
C GLY A 120 -13.61 11.00 15.84
N ALA A 121 -13.07 11.15 14.63
CA ALA A 121 -12.75 10.03 13.73
C ALA A 121 -11.32 9.46 13.95
N GLY A 122 -10.58 9.98 14.92
CA GLY A 122 -9.16 9.69 15.13
C GLY A 122 -8.24 10.53 14.24
N GLU A 123 -7.02 10.75 14.71
CA GLU A 123 -5.91 11.28 13.89
C GLU A 123 -5.61 10.37 12.71
N PHE A 124 -5.29 10.98 11.57
CA PHE A 124 -4.92 10.28 10.35
C PHE A 124 -4.22 11.27 9.41
N ASP A 125 -3.00 10.96 9.01
CA ASP A 125 -2.28 11.70 7.97
C ASP A 125 -1.55 10.79 6.96
N ASP A 126 -1.80 9.48 7.05
CA ASP A 126 -1.34 8.49 6.09
C ASP A 126 -1.78 8.83 4.65
N ILE A 127 -0.86 8.65 3.72
CA ILE A 127 -1.09 8.87 2.29
C ILE A 127 -0.93 7.54 1.57
N VAL A 128 -2.04 7.05 1.03
CA VAL A 128 -2.11 5.81 0.26
C VAL A 128 -2.28 6.13 -1.22
N ALA A 129 -1.34 5.66 -2.04
CA ALA A 129 -1.42 5.69 -3.49
C ALA A 129 -1.39 4.27 -4.04
N TRP A 130 -2.26 3.96 -4.99
CA TRP A 130 -2.39 2.60 -5.53
C TRP A 130 -2.26 2.56 -7.05
N LEU A 131 -1.72 1.44 -7.55
CA LEU A 131 -1.72 1.14 -8.97
C LEU A 131 -3.07 0.53 -9.34
N PRO A 132 -3.85 1.07 -10.30
CA PRO A 132 -5.05 0.39 -10.78
C PRO A 132 -4.70 -0.82 -11.64
N ALA A 133 -5.45 -1.93 -11.52
CA ALA A 133 -5.21 -3.14 -12.30
C ALA A 133 -5.28 -2.91 -13.82
N SER A 134 -6.22 -2.08 -14.28
CA SER A 134 -6.35 -1.71 -15.69
C SER A 134 -5.09 -1.06 -16.25
N ILE A 135 -4.43 -0.21 -15.46
CA ILE A 135 -3.17 0.44 -15.83
C ILE A 135 -2.05 -0.60 -15.90
N LEU A 136 -1.93 -1.49 -14.91
CA LEU A 136 -0.95 -2.57 -14.95
C LEU A 136 -1.13 -3.45 -16.20
N PHE A 137 -2.35 -3.89 -16.48
CA PHE A 137 -2.61 -4.76 -17.63
C PHE A 137 -2.36 -4.05 -18.96
N SER A 138 -2.79 -2.80 -19.11
CA SER A 138 -2.49 -2.00 -20.32
C SER A 138 -0.98 -1.89 -20.58
N ARG A 139 -0.17 -1.70 -19.52
CA ARG A 139 1.30 -1.65 -19.64
C ARG A 139 1.92 -3.00 -19.99
N LEU A 140 1.40 -4.09 -19.44
CA LEU A 140 1.87 -5.44 -19.74
C LEU A 140 1.55 -5.87 -21.17
N VAL A 141 0.38 -5.51 -21.70
CA VAL A 141 0.00 -5.71 -23.12
C VAL A 141 0.94 -4.92 -24.02
N ALA A 142 1.14 -3.63 -23.74
CA ALA A 142 2.08 -2.80 -24.51
C ALA A 142 3.52 -3.32 -24.49
N ALA A 143 3.90 -4.06 -23.43
CA ALA A 143 5.22 -4.68 -23.28
C ALA A 143 5.30 -6.12 -23.83
N GLY A 144 4.22 -6.67 -24.42
CA GLY A 144 4.17 -8.05 -24.93
C GLY A 144 4.35 -9.12 -23.85
N LYS A 145 3.95 -8.83 -22.61
CA LYS A 145 4.05 -9.75 -21.45
C LYS A 145 2.73 -10.45 -21.12
N LEU A 146 1.64 -9.87 -21.58
CA LEU A 146 0.34 -10.51 -21.79
C LEU A 146 0.14 -10.59 -23.31
N PRO A 147 -0.81 -11.38 -23.84
CA PRO A 147 -1.16 -11.22 -25.25
C PRO A 147 -1.48 -9.75 -25.54
#